data_AF-A0A453HDL9-F1
#
_entry.id   AF-A0A453HDL9-F1
#
_cell.length_a   1.000
_cell.length_b   1.000
_cell.length_c   1.000
_cell.angle_alpha   90.00
_cell.angle_beta   90.00
_cell.angle_gamma   90.00
#
_symmetry.space_group_name_H-M   'P 1'
#
loop_
_entity.id
_entity.type
_entity.pdbx_description
1 polymer ?
#
loop_
_entity_poly.entity_id
_entity_poly.type
_entity_poly.pdbx_seq_one_letter_code
_entity_poly.pdbx_strand_id
1 'polypeptide(L)' 'LHLLSSHGTVFRLTCPYTSQQNGRAERILRTLNECVRTLLFHAYMPSRFWPDALATATLLLNLRPCRP' A
#
# COMPACT_ATOMS: atom_id res chain seq x y z
N LEU A 1 11.81 15.39 -10.75
CA LEU A 1 12.72 14.58 -11.60
C LEU A 1 14.18 14.68 -11.15
N HIS A 2 14.70 15.88 -10.87
CA HIS A 2 16.08 16.07 -10.41
C HIS A 2 16.45 15.20 -9.19
N LEU A 3 15.59 15.14 -8.16
CA LEU A 3 15.78 14.28 -6.98
C LEU A 3 15.87 12.78 -7.32
N LEU A 4 14.99 12.28 -8.19
CA LEU A 4 14.99 10.86 -8.57
C LEU A 4 16.24 10.53 -9.40
N SER A 5 16.61 11.43 -10.31
CA SER A 5 17.81 11.29 -11.13
C SER A 5 19.09 11.32 -10.28
N SER A 6 19.17 12.16 -9.25
CA SER A 6 20.33 12.20 -8.35
C SER A 6 20.49 10.93 -7.51
N HIS A 7 19.41 10.18 -7.32
CA HIS A 7 19.41 8.88 -6.64
C HIS A 7 19.45 7.69 -7.61
N GLY A 8 19.62 7.92 -8.91
CA GLY A 8 19.71 6.85 -9.92
C GLY A 8 18.36 6.17 -10.25
N THR A 9 17.23 6.75 -9.84
CA THR A 9 15.90 6.17 -10.04
C THR A 9 15.26 6.71 -11.31
N VAL A 10 14.86 5.83 -12.23
CA VAL A 10 14.15 6.21 -13.46
C VAL A 10 12.66 6.39 -13.16
N PHE A 11 12.15 7.60 -13.39
CA PHE A 11 10.73 7.89 -13.29
C PHE A 11 10.03 7.59 -14.62
N ARG A 12 9.07 6.67 -14.62
CA ARG A 12 8.26 6.33 -15.80
C ARG A 12 6.79 6.59 -15.50
N LEU A 13 6.15 7.38 -16.36
CA LEU A 13 4.70 7.59 -16.34
C LEU A 13 3.99 6.46 -17.09
N THR A 14 2.81 6.09 -16.61
CA THR A 14 1.89 5.22 -17.35
C THR A 14 1.24 5.99 -18.49
N CYS A 15 0.83 5.29 -19.55
CA CYS A 15 0.10 5.94 -20.64
C CYS A 15 -1.24 6.49 -20.13
N PRO A 16 -1.73 7.62 -20.68
CA PRO A 16 -3.10 8.07 -20.43
C PRO A 16 -4.09 6.94 -20.73
N TYR A 17 -5.13 6.81 -19.89
CA TYR A 17 -6.19 5.79 -20.04
C TYR A 17 -5.74 4.32 -19.88
N THR A 18 -4.52 4.04 -19.42
CA THR A 18 -4.06 2.68 -19.11
C THR A 18 -3.88 2.46 -17.60
N SER A 19 -4.93 2.68 -16.81
CA SER A 19 -4.89 2.50 -15.34
C SER A 19 -4.51 1.07 -14.92
N GLN A 20 -4.78 0.08 -15.77
CA GLN A 20 -4.43 -1.33 -15.56
C GLN A 20 -2.92 -1.54 -15.37
N GLN A 21 -2.06 -0.66 -15.92
CA GLN A 21 -0.61 -0.69 -15.69
C GLN A 21 -0.24 -0.50 -14.21
N ASN A 22 -1.10 0.19 -13.43
CA ASN A 22 -0.93 0.41 -12.00
C ASN A 22 -1.67 -0.63 -11.13
N GLY A 23 -2.30 -1.64 -11.74
CA GLY A 23 -3.20 -2.55 -11.05
C GLY A 23 -2.56 -3.34 -9.90
N ARG A 24 -1.23 -3.57 -9.92
CA ARG A 24 -0.53 -4.18 -8.78
C ARG A 24 -0.49 -3.25 -7.57
N ALA A 25 -0.13 -1.98 -7.77
CA ALA A 25 -0.10 -1.01 -6.69
C ALA A 25 -1.50 -0.76 -6.12
N GLU A 26 -2.50 -0.64 -7.00
CA GLU A 26 -3.91 -0.46 -6.60
C GLU A 26 -4.43 -1.64 -5.78
N ARG A 27 -4.12 -2.88 -6.18
CA ARG A 27 -4.49 -4.08 -5.41
C ARG A 27 -3.86 -4.10 -4.03
N ILE A 28 -2.55 -3.80 -3.93
CA ILE A 28 -1.86 -3.77 -2.64
C ILE A 28 -2.43 -2.66 -1.75
N LEU A 29 -2.68 -1.48 -2.30
CA LEU A 29 -3.27 -0.35 -1.56
C LEU A 29 -4.67 -0.70 -1.03
N ARG A 30 -5.51 -1.36 -1.85
CA ARG A 30 -6.83 -1.84 -1.41
C ARG A 30 -6.70 -2.86 -0.28
N THR A 31 -5.83 -3.86 -0.43
CA THR A 31 -5.61 -4.86 0.62
C THR A 31 -5.13 -4.23 1.93
N LEU A 32 -4.21 -3.26 1.88
CA LEU A 32 -3.75 -2.52 3.05
C LEU A 32 -4.90 -1.79 3.75
N ASN A 33 -5.71 -1.05 2.99
CA ASN A 33 -6.84 -0.29 3.54
C ASN A 33 -7.89 -1.21 4.19
N GLU A 34 -8.19 -2.36 3.59
CA GLU A 34 -9.07 -3.35 4.21
C GLU A 34 -8.46 -3.94 5.49
N CYS A 35 -7.17 -4.25 5.51
CA CYS A 35 -6.48 -4.68 6.72
C CYS A 35 -6.52 -3.64 7.83
N VAL A 36 -6.31 -2.35 7.52
CA VAL A 36 -6.40 -1.27 8.51
C VAL A 36 -7.80 -1.20 9.12
N ARG A 37 -8.85 -1.20 8.28
CA ARG A 37 -10.25 -1.15 8.73
C ARG A 37 -10.61 -2.35 9.60
N THR A 38 -10.21 -3.54 9.18
CA THR A 38 -10.48 -4.78 9.93
C THR A 38 -9.75 -4.82 11.26
N LEU A 39 -8.50 -4.36 11.35
CA LEU A 39 -7.75 -4.26 12.60
C LEU A 39 -8.41 -3.28 13.58
N LEU A 40 -8.77 -2.07 13.12
CA LEU A 40 -9.44 -1.07 13.96
C LEU A 40 -10.79 -1.56 14.47
N PHE A 41 -11.59 -2.17 13.58
CA PHE A 41 -12.89 -2.72 13.94
C PHE A 41 -12.75 -3.87 14.96
N HIS A 42 -11.83 -4.80 14.72
CA HIS A 42 -11.60 -5.94 15.59
C HIS A 42 -11.08 -5.55 16.98
N ALA A 43 -10.21 -4.53 17.05
CA ALA A 43 -9.66 -4.03 18.31
C ALA A 43 -10.60 -3.02 19.02
N TYR A 44 -11.75 -2.70 18.44
CA TYR A 44 -12.67 -1.67 18.92
C TYR A 44 -12.00 -0.30 19.10
N MET A 45 -11.07 0.02 18.19
CA MET A 45 -10.24 1.22 18.27
C MET A 45 -10.81 2.35 17.41
N PRO A 46 -10.77 3.61 17.89
CA PRO A 46 -11.16 4.76 17.08
C PRO A 46 -10.20 4.97 15.90
N SER A 47 -10.71 5.58 14.83
CA SER A 47 -9.98 5.82 13.58
C SER A 47 -8.68 6.61 13.73
N ARG A 48 -8.49 7.36 14.83
CA ARG A 48 -7.23 8.07 15.13
C ARG A 48 -6.01 7.14 15.20
N PHE A 49 -6.21 5.86 15.50
CA PHE A 49 -5.17 4.84 15.56
C PHE A 49 -4.87 4.21 14.19
N TRP A 50 -5.37 4.78 13.09
CA TRP A 50 -5.07 4.29 11.74
C TRP A 50 -3.56 4.19 11.44
N PRO A 51 -2.64 5.04 11.96
CA PRO A 51 -1.21 4.88 11.69
C PRO A 51 -0.65 3.58 12.29
N ASP A 52 -1.04 3.26 13.53
CA ASP A 52 -0.62 2.03 14.22
C ASP A 52 -1.22 0.78 13.56
N ALA A 53 -2.50 0.88 13.16
CA ALA A 53 -3.16 -0.17 12.39
C ALA A 53 -2.50 -0.37 11.02
N LEU A 54 -2.03 0.71 10.35
CA LEU A 54 -1.31 0.63 9.08
C LEU A 54 0.07 0.00 9.26
N ALA A 55 0.83 0.37 10.30
CA ALA A 55 2.10 -0.27 10.62
C ALA A 55 1.92 -1.77 10.86
N THR A 56 0.86 -2.16 11.57
CA THR A 56 0.52 -3.57 11.80
C THR A 56 0.11 -4.28 10.52
N ALA A 57 -0.75 -3.66 9.70
CA ALA A 57 -1.21 -4.22 8.42
C ALA A 57 -0.04 -4.45 7.43
N THR A 58 0.88 -3.50 7.32
CA THR A 58 2.06 -3.62 6.46
C THR A 58 2.99 -4.74 6.92
N LEU A 59 3.25 -4.84 8.23
CA LEU A 59 4.02 -5.95 8.80
C LEU A 59 3.38 -7.31 8.48
N LEU A 60 2.07 -7.44 8.73
CA LEU A 60 1.34 -8.69 8.48
C LEU A 60 1.35 -9.08 7.00
N LEU A 61 1.22 -8.12 6.07
CA LEU A 61 1.27 -8.40 4.64
C LEU A 61 2.66 -8.84 4.17
N ASN A 62 3.73 -8.27 4.72
CA ASN A 62 5.10 -8.65 4.37
C ASN A 62 5.52 -9.99 4.98
N LEU A 63 4.91 -10.41 6.10
CA LEU A 63 5.17 -11.71 6.72
C LEU A 63 4.39 -12.86 6.08
N ARG A 64 3.21 -12.58 5.49
CA ARG A 64 2.39 -13.63 4.87
C ARG A 64 3.01 -14.08 3.55
N PRO A 65 3.21 -15.40 3.35
CA PRO A 65 3.65 -15.90 2.06
C PRO A 65 2.57 -15.60 1.01
N CYS A 66 2.93 -14.80 0.01
CA CYS A 66 2.11 -14.60 -1.17
C CYS A 66 2.40 -15.74 -2.14
N ARG A 67 1.36 -16.37 -2.70
CA ARG A 67 1.56 -17.36 -3.78
C ARG A 67 2.21 -16.66 -4.98
N PRO A 68 3.22 -17.27 -5.62
CA PRO A 68 3.80 -16.75 -6.85
C PRO A 68 2.77 -16.70 -7.98
#